data_AF-A0A6L6LRB7-F1
#
_entry.id   AF-A0A6L6LRB7-F1
#
_cell.length_a   1.000
_cell.length_b   1.000
_cell.length_c   1.000
_cell.angle_alpha   90.00
_cell.angle_beta   90.00
_cell.angle_gamma   90.00
#
_symmetry.space_group_name_H-M   'P 1'
#
loop_
_entity.id
_entity.type
_entity.pdbx_description
1 polymer ?
#
loop_
_entity_poly.entity_id
_entity_poly.type
_entity_poly.pdbx_seq_one_letter_code
_entity_poly.pdbx_strand_id
1 'polypeptide(L)'
;MKRFLKILALFLAPVILLLGMFSLALVRSGELTPTADIEAAALNGGLELFGLAYRDDTRALKQAVANARGADVLVLGTSRSMQLRGAFFASDSFYNAGGGIAYISQAQVFLENMPPDARPKHLLLVLDQYFYNETWTSIEPEDSAALRPYTQPDAFYALRRALADYLDGKYSLLHVLGTQDGVYGMSAAGRGAGFYADGSYTYGTAVLHPEKSVDAEFKDTFQRIAKNTNRFEYGETPDAESLAQTEALLAFCARTGIEVTAFLPPYAPSVWQRMQETGQYGYIPATFASLETMFARYGFEVFDYSYLPETNDSQYVDGFHGSDRVYAALCARLAEDSLLLGAQFDSAALTALFTAQGNPLTVSLP
;
A
#
# COMPACT_ATOMS: atom_id res chain seq x y z
N MET A 1 -9.11 22.91 53.63
CA MET A 1 -9.56 22.15 52.44
C MET A 1 -9.72 23.00 51.17
N LYS A 2 -10.59 24.03 51.11
CA LYS A 2 -10.81 24.86 49.89
C LYS A 2 -9.54 25.51 49.31
N ARG A 3 -8.65 26.05 50.16
CA ARG A 3 -7.38 26.66 49.73
C ARG A 3 -6.40 25.64 49.13
N PHE A 4 -6.32 24.45 49.72
CA PHE A 4 -5.49 23.35 49.23
C PHE A 4 -5.93 22.88 47.84
N LEU A 5 -7.24 22.67 47.64
CA LEU A 5 -7.78 22.28 46.34
C LEU A 5 -7.53 23.32 45.24
N LYS A 6 -7.62 24.63 45.57
CA LYS A 6 -7.30 25.70 44.62
C LYS A 6 -5.83 25.71 44.21
N ILE A 7 -4.91 25.52 45.17
CA ILE A 7 -3.48 25.45 44.89
C ILE A 7 -3.16 24.21 44.05
N LEU A 8 -3.74 23.06 44.40
CA LEU A 8 -3.58 21.82 43.63
C LEU A 8 -4.11 21.97 42.21
N ALA A 9 -5.29 22.57 42.02
CA ALA A 9 -5.85 22.83 40.69
C ALA A 9 -4.96 23.77 39.86
N LEU A 10 -4.45 24.85 40.48
CA LEU A 10 -3.53 25.78 39.80
C LEU A 10 -2.20 25.09 39.43
N PHE A 11 -1.70 24.23 40.31
CA PHE A 11 -0.48 23.45 40.08
C PHE A 11 -0.65 22.43 38.95
N LEU A 12 -1.81 21.78 38.86
CA LEU A 12 -2.12 20.80 37.81
C LEU A 12 -2.58 21.45 36.49
N ALA A 13 -2.98 22.71 36.50
CA ALA A 13 -3.52 23.39 35.32
C ALA A 13 -2.60 23.31 34.08
N PRO A 14 -1.27 23.54 34.16
CA PRO A 14 -0.39 23.42 32.99
C PRO A 14 -0.36 21.99 32.42
N VAL A 15 -0.36 20.97 33.27
CA VAL A 15 -0.37 19.56 32.86
C VAL A 15 -1.70 19.21 32.19
N ILE A 16 -2.81 19.64 32.79
CA ILE A 16 -4.16 19.43 32.23
C ILE A 16 -4.28 20.12 30.87
N LEU A 17 -3.78 21.35 30.73
CA LEU A 17 -3.80 22.07 29.46
C LEU A 17 -2.96 21.35 28.40
N LEU A 18 -1.76 20.89 28.76
CA LEU A 18 -0.89 20.13 27.85
C LEU A 18 -1.60 18.86 27.36
N LEU A 19 -2.08 18.02 28.27
CA LEU A 19 -2.79 16.78 27.93
C LEU A 19 -4.07 17.07 27.14
N GLY A 20 -4.77 18.16 27.46
CA GLY A 20 -5.95 18.63 26.74
C GLY A 20 -5.65 18.99 25.29
N MET A 21 -4.52 19.65 25.01
CA MET A 21 -4.11 20.00 23.64
C MET A 21 -3.80 18.76 22.80
N PHE A 22 -3.07 17.77 23.35
CA PHE A 22 -2.79 16.52 22.62
C PHE A 22 -4.05 15.67 22.43
N SER A 23 -4.93 15.65 23.43
CA SER A 23 -6.23 14.97 23.30
C SER A 23 -7.07 15.64 22.21
N LEU A 24 -7.07 16.97 22.14
CA LEU A 24 -7.73 17.70 21.06
C LEU A 24 -7.10 17.39 19.69
N ALA A 25 -5.78 17.30 19.60
CA ALA A 25 -5.09 16.94 18.37
C ALA A 25 -5.48 15.53 17.87
N LEU A 26 -5.61 14.55 18.78
CA LEU A 26 -6.08 13.21 18.45
C LEU A 26 -7.53 13.16 17.94
N VAL A 27 -8.40 14.01 18.50
CA VAL A 27 -9.79 14.13 18.03
C VAL A 27 -9.83 14.84 16.68
N ARG A 28 -9.08 15.95 16.52
CA ARG A 28 -9.06 16.76 15.29
C ARG A 28 -8.40 16.04 14.12
N SER A 29 -7.42 15.18 14.38
CA SER A 29 -6.84 14.33 13.34
C SER A 29 -7.75 13.19 12.91
N GLY A 30 -8.78 12.84 13.69
CA GLY A 30 -9.60 11.65 13.45
C GLY A 30 -8.92 10.33 13.85
N GLU A 31 -7.82 10.35 14.59
CA GLU A 31 -7.11 9.13 15.04
C GLU A 31 -8.01 8.22 15.91
N LEU A 32 -8.88 8.85 16.70
CA LEU A 32 -9.83 8.17 17.57
C LEU A 32 -11.18 7.87 16.90
N THR A 33 -11.34 8.18 15.61
CA THR A 33 -12.57 7.91 14.87
C THR A 33 -12.74 6.40 14.64
N PRO A 34 -13.83 5.75 15.05
CA PRO A 34 -14.07 4.34 14.77
C PRO A 34 -13.90 4.00 13.29
N THR A 35 -13.27 2.87 12.98
CA THR A 35 -12.92 2.51 11.59
C THR A 35 -14.16 2.33 10.71
N ALA A 36 -15.30 1.93 11.29
CA ALA A 36 -16.59 1.88 10.60
C ALA A 36 -17.06 3.26 10.09
N ASP A 37 -16.76 4.35 10.82
CA ASP A 37 -17.12 5.70 10.38
C ASP A 37 -16.21 6.17 9.24
N ILE A 38 -14.95 5.72 9.24
CA ILE A 38 -13.98 5.98 8.17
C ILE A 38 -14.39 5.20 6.90
N GLU A 39 -14.83 3.95 7.05
CA GLU A 39 -15.42 3.15 5.97
C GLU A 39 -16.63 3.87 5.37
N ALA A 40 -17.56 4.35 6.20
CA ALA A 40 -18.72 5.10 5.73
C ALA A 40 -18.31 6.39 4.97
N ALA A 41 -17.29 7.10 5.45
CA ALA A 41 -16.72 8.27 4.77
C ALA A 41 -16.09 7.90 3.41
N ALA A 42 -15.42 6.75 3.31
CA ALA A 42 -14.86 6.26 2.06
C ALA A 42 -15.95 5.98 1.01
N LEU A 43 -17.08 5.42 1.46
CA LEU A 43 -18.19 5.02 0.58
C LEU A 43 -19.08 6.20 0.15
N ASN A 44 -19.20 7.24 0.96
CA ASN A 44 -20.06 8.40 0.67
C ASN A 44 -19.33 9.61 0.06
N GLY A 45 -18.03 9.48 -0.23
CA GLY A 45 -17.20 10.54 -0.80
C GLY A 45 -16.70 11.58 0.23
N GLY A 46 -16.86 11.30 1.52
CA GLY A 46 -16.38 12.15 2.62
C GLY A 46 -14.94 11.88 3.06
N LEU A 47 -14.26 10.90 2.47
CA LEU A 47 -12.85 10.60 2.73
C LEU A 47 -11.95 11.34 1.75
N GLU A 48 -11.08 12.21 2.26
CA GLU A 48 -9.97 12.77 1.50
C GLU A 48 -8.69 11.95 1.70
N LEU A 49 -8.35 11.65 2.96
CA LEU A 49 -7.11 10.94 3.29
C LEU A 49 -7.24 10.17 4.60
N PHE A 50 -6.84 8.89 4.59
CA PHE A 50 -6.85 8.02 5.77
C PHE A 50 -5.46 7.46 6.08
N GLY A 51 -4.96 7.68 7.28
CA GLY A 51 -3.67 7.18 7.75
C GLY A 51 -3.57 7.26 9.26
N LEU A 52 -4.00 6.19 9.95
CA LEU A 52 -3.85 6.04 11.40
C LEU A 52 -2.38 5.81 11.77
N ALA A 53 -1.98 6.27 12.96
CA ALA A 53 -0.60 6.06 13.45
C ALA A 53 -0.52 5.05 14.59
N TYR A 54 -1.60 4.84 15.34
CA TYR A 54 -1.60 4.12 16.61
C TYR A 54 -2.46 2.86 16.63
N ARG A 55 -3.01 2.48 15.47
CA ARG A 55 -3.58 1.17 15.19
C ARG A 55 -3.53 0.92 13.68
N ASP A 56 -3.58 -0.36 13.31
CA ASP A 56 -3.57 -0.77 11.92
C ASP A 56 -4.82 -1.60 11.61
N ASP A 57 -5.75 -0.95 10.89
CA ASP A 57 -6.94 -1.60 10.34
C ASP A 57 -6.90 -1.61 8.80
N THR A 58 -5.73 -1.38 8.20
CA THR A 58 -5.59 -1.14 6.75
C THR A 58 -6.23 -2.26 5.95
N ARG A 59 -5.84 -3.51 6.19
CA ARG A 59 -6.36 -4.67 5.46
C ARG A 59 -7.88 -4.83 5.62
N ALA A 60 -8.38 -4.70 6.85
CA ALA A 60 -9.81 -4.85 7.13
C ALA A 60 -10.61 -3.74 6.41
N LEU A 61 -10.14 -2.50 6.45
CA LEU A 61 -10.77 -1.38 5.76
C LEU A 61 -10.72 -1.56 4.23
N LYS A 62 -9.60 -2.01 3.67
CA LYS A 62 -9.48 -2.33 2.23
C LYS A 62 -10.51 -3.37 1.79
N GLN A 63 -10.65 -4.46 2.55
CA GLN A 63 -11.65 -5.48 2.25
C GLN A 63 -13.07 -4.90 2.33
N ALA A 64 -13.40 -4.19 3.40
CA ALA A 64 -14.76 -3.67 3.61
C ALA A 64 -15.16 -2.66 2.52
N VAL A 65 -14.27 -1.73 2.19
CA VAL A 65 -14.53 -0.76 1.12
C VAL A 65 -14.60 -1.44 -0.25
N ALA A 66 -13.74 -2.42 -0.56
CA ALA A 66 -13.83 -3.18 -1.80
C ALA A 66 -15.17 -3.93 -1.91
N ASN A 67 -15.59 -4.59 -0.83
CA ASN A 67 -16.85 -5.33 -0.75
C ASN A 67 -18.07 -4.43 -0.96
N ALA A 68 -18.07 -3.24 -0.37
CA ALA A 68 -19.20 -2.32 -0.43
C ALA A 68 -19.23 -1.47 -1.71
N ARG A 69 -18.05 -1.13 -2.27
CA ARG A 69 -17.94 -0.31 -3.48
C ARG A 69 -18.22 -1.11 -4.75
N GLY A 70 -17.76 -2.36 -4.82
CA GLY A 70 -17.96 -3.23 -5.98
C GLY A 70 -17.42 -2.65 -7.29
N ALA A 71 -16.12 -2.30 -7.32
CA ALA A 71 -15.49 -1.69 -8.48
C ALA A 71 -15.30 -2.69 -9.63
N ASP A 72 -15.49 -2.24 -10.88
CA ASP A 72 -15.26 -3.05 -12.09
C ASP A 72 -13.78 -3.39 -12.26
N VAL A 73 -12.89 -2.46 -11.91
CA VAL A 73 -11.44 -2.65 -11.88
C VAL A 73 -10.95 -2.63 -10.44
N LEU A 74 -10.35 -3.75 -10.00
CA LEU A 74 -9.76 -3.88 -8.67
C LEU A 74 -8.25 -4.09 -8.79
N VAL A 75 -7.46 -3.28 -8.09
CA VAL A 75 -6.04 -3.56 -7.87
C VAL A 75 -5.89 -4.33 -6.56
N LEU A 76 -5.18 -5.46 -6.59
CA LEU A 76 -4.89 -6.25 -5.39
C LEU A 76 -3.40 -6.56 -5.30
N GLY A 77 -2.82 -6.41 -4.12
CA GLY A 77 -1.40 -6.63 -3.89
C GLY A 77 -0.95 -6.15 -2.51
N THR A 78 0.36 -6.10 -2.30
CA THR A 78 0.98 -5.58 -1.07
C THR A 78 1.12 -4.04 -1.14
N SER A 79 1.98 -3.47 -0.28
CA SER A 79 2.38 -2.06 -0.36
C SER A 79 2.93 -1.64 -1.73
N ARG A 80 3.51 -2.56 -2.51
CA ARG A 80 3.99 -2.30 -3.88
C ARG A 80 2.88 -2.26 -4.93
N SER A 81 1.62 -2.20 -4.53
CA SER A 81 0.51 -1.90 -5.45
C SER A 81 -0.15 -0.56 -5.13
N MET A 82 0.23 0.07 -4.02
CA MET A 82 -0.51 1.21 -3.49
C MET A 82 -0.33 2.50 -4.28
N GLN A 83 0.70 2.63 -5.11
CA GLN A 83 0.94 3.82 -5.93
C GLN A 83 0.20 3.77 -7.28
N LEU A 84 -0.53 2.69 -7.58
CA LEU A 84 -1.46 2.65 -8.71
C LEU A 84 -2.66 3.57 -8.41
N ARG A 85 -2.63 4.77 -8.99
CA ARG A 85 -3.66 5.80 -8.81
C ARG A 85 -4.89 5.46 -9.64
N GLY A 86 -6.08 5.74 -9.13
CA GLY A 86 -7.31 5.62 -9.91
C GLY A 86 -7.30 6.51 -11.14
N ALA A 87 -6.67 7.70 -11.04
CA ALA A 87 -6.46 8.61 -12.16
C ALA A 87 -5.58 8.05 -13.29
N PHE A 88 -4.91 6.90 -13.10
CA PHE A 88 -4.19 6.21 -14.18
C PHE A 88 -5.11 5.36 -15.04
N PHE A 89 -6.33 5.08 -14.58
CA PHE A 89 -7.30 4.24 -15.25
C PHE A 89 -8.40 5.11 -15.88
N ALA A 90 -8.87 4.72 -17.05
CA ALA A 90 -9.99 5.35 -17.75
C ALA A 90 -11.36 5.00 -17.13
N SER A 91 -11.41 4.00 -16.24
CA SER A 91 -12.64 3.58 -15.57
C SER A 91 -12.95 4.43 -14.35
N ASP A 92 -14.16 4.97 -14.29
CA ASP A 92 -14.71 5.61 -13.08
C ASP A 92 -15.08 4.58 -11.98
N SER A 93 -15.15 3.29 -12.34
CA SER A 93 -15.41 2.16 -11.44
C SER A 93 -14.10 1.44 -11.12
N PHE A 94 -13.31 2.09 -10.26
CA PHE A 94 -11.98 1.65 -9.84
C PHE A 94 -11.85 1.61 -8.31
N TYR A 95 -11.10 0.64 -7.80
CA TYR A 95 -10.61 0.66 -6.43
C TYR A 95 -9.23 -0.01 -6.30
N ASN A 96 -8.33 0.64 -5.56
CA ASN A 96 -7.04 0.07 -5.19
C ASN A 96 -7.09 -0.56 -3.78
N ALA A 97 -7.14 -1.88 -3.74
CA ALA A 97 -7.06 -2.68 -2.51
C ALA A 97 -5.61 -3.09 -2.15
N GLY A 98 -4.61 -2.37 -2.64
CA GLY A 98 -3.21 -2.56 -2.28
C GLY A 98 -2.95 -2.42 -0.78
N GLY A 99 -2.17 -3.34 -0.23
CA GLY A 99 -2.05 -3.56 1.21
C GLY A 99 -3.17 -4.41 1.81
N GLY A 100 -4.11 -4.87 0.99
CA GLY A 100 -5.14 -5.84 1.36
C GLY A 100 -4.58 -7.26 1.53
N ILE A 101 -3.39 -7.55 0.99
CA ILE A 101 -2.72 -8.83 1.17
C ILE A 101 -1.24 -8.64 1.52
N ALA A 102 -0.68 -9.63 2.21
CA ALA A 102 0.75 -9.75 2.51
C ALA A 102 1.38 -11.06 1.98
N TYR A 103 0.54 -12.01 1.56
CA TYR A 103 0.91 -13.32 1.03
C TYR A 103 -0.07 -13.70 -0.08
N ILE A 104 0.35 -14.56 -1.00
CA ILE A 104 -0.47 -14.97 -2.14
C ILE A 104 -1.69 -15.81 -1.72
N SER A 105 -1.56 -16.61 -0.66
CA SER A 105 -2.64 -17.36 0.01
C SER A 105 -3.87 -16.49 0.32
N GLN A 106 -3.67 -15.21 0.60
CA GLN A 106 -4.72 -14.28 1.01
C GLN A 106 -5.52 -13.73 -0.16
N ALA A 107 -4.99 -13.78 -1.38
CA ALA A 107 -5.61 -13.16 -2.54
C ALA A 107 -6.94 -13.84 -2.92
N GLN A 108 -6.98 -15.18 -2.92
CA GLN A 108 -8.23 -15.90 -3.18
C GLN A 108 -9.25 -15.63 -2.07
N VAL A 109 -8.83 -15.69 -0.81
CA VAL A 109 -9.70 -15.41 0.34
C VAL A 109 -10.28 -13.99 0.29
N PHE A 110 -9.48 -13.01 -0.16
CA PHE A 110 -9.96 -11.64 -0.37
C PHE A 110 -11.15 -11.61 -1.33
N LEU A 111 -11.05 -12.27 -2.49
CA LEU A 111 -12.11 -12.31 -3.50
C LEU A 111 -13.31 -13.18 -3.10
N GLU A 112 -13.07 -14.28 -2.37
CA GLU A 112 -14.14 -15.14 -1.84
C GLU A 112 -15.02 -14.40 -0.82
N ASN A 113 -14.41 -13.51 -0.02
CA ASN A 113 -15.11 -12.66 0.94
C ASN A 113 -15.85 -11.48 0.29
N MET A 114 -15.69 -11.24 -1.01
CA MET A 114 -16.49 -10.25 -1.73
C MET A 114 -17.88 -10.82 -2.05
N PRO A 115 -18.96 -10.03 -1.86
CA PRO A 115 -20.27 -10.35 -2.39
C PRO A 115 -20.18 -10.68 -3.89
N PRO A 116 -20.87 -11.73 -4.40
CA PRO A 116 -20.74 -12.12 -5.80
C PRO A 116 -21.01 -11.02 -6.82
N ASP A 117 -21.90 -10.09 -6.50
CA ASP A 117 -22.28 -8.91 -7.29
C ASP A 117 -21.32 -7.72 -7.14
N ALA A 118 -20.46 -7.74 -6.13
CA ALA A 118 -19.42 -6.73 -5.91
C ALA A 118 -18.03 -7.16 -6.46
N ARG A 119 -17.89 -8.38 -6.99
CA ARG A 119 -16.62 -8.85 -7.54
C ARG A 119 -16.24 -8.05 -8.80
N PRO A 120 -14.95 -7.77 -9.00
CA PRO A 120 -14.51 -7.00 -10.16
C PRO A 120 -14.69 -7.79 -11.45
N LYS A 121 -14.81 -7.07 -12.57
CA LYS A 121 -14.70 -7.66 -13.91
C LYS A 121 -13.24 -7.87 -14.28
N HIS A 122 -12.38 -6.91 -13.92
CA HIS A 122 -10.94 -6.97 -14.15
C HIS A 122 -10.17 -6.84 -12.84
N LEU A 123 -9.29 -7.80 -12.58
CA LEU A 123 -8.35 -7.80 -11.47
C LEU A 123 -6.95 -7.49 -11.98
N LEU A 124 -6.38 -6.37 -11.53
CA LEU A 124 -4.95 -6.09 -11.67
C LEU A 124 -4.22 -6.62 -10.42
N LEU A 125 -3.54 -7.75 -10.56
CA LEU A 125 -2.86 -8.44 -9.48
C LEU A 125 -1.36 -8.11 -9.46
N VAL A 126 -0.87 -7.51 -8.38
CA VAL A 126 0.57 -7.25 -8.21
C VAL A 126 1.21 -8.42 -7.47
N LEU A 127 1.96 -9.23 -8.20
CA LEU A 127 2.59 -10.46 -7.72
C LEU A 127 4.02 -10.16 -7.29
N ASP A 128 4.20 -9.87 -6.01
CA ASP A 128 5.52 -9.72 -5.43
C ASP A 128 6.37 -10.97 -5.64
N GLN A 129 7.62 -10.77 -6.07
CA GLN A 129 8.54 -11.86 -6.35
C GLN A 129 8.72 -12.73 -5.10
N TYR A 130 8.90 -12.10 -3.94
CA TYR A 130 9.12 -12.79 -2.67
C TYR A 130 7.91 -13.64 -2.21
N PHE A 131 6.72 -13.52 -2.82
CA PHE A 131 5.64 -14.48 -2.58
C PHE A 131 6.03 -15.91 -2.95
N TYR A 132 6.98 -16.08 -3.85
CA TYR A 132 7.42 -17.39 -4.34
C TYR A 132 8.77 -17.80 -3.76
N ASN A 133 9.19 -17.18 -2.65
CA ASN A 133 10.37 -17.57 -1.91
C ASN A 133 9.98 -18.41 -0.69
N GLU A 134 10.51 -19.63 -0.58
CA GLU A 134 10.19 -20.57 0.51
C GLU A 134 10.48 -20.01 1.90
N THR A 135 11.54 -19.20 2.06
CA THR A 135 11.87 -18.62 3.37
C THR A 135 10.82 -17.59 3.77
N TRP A 136 10.35 -16.76 2.83
CA TRP A 136 9.29 -15.79 3.09
C TRP A 136 7.96 -16.47 3.43
N THR A 137 7.59 -17.53 2.70
CA THR A 137 6.32 -18.23 2.90
C THR A 137 6.32 -19.05 4.18
N SER A 138 7.48 -19.60 4.58
CA SER A 138 7.61 -20.39 5.81
C SER A 138 7.31 -19.62 7.12
N ILE A 139 7.37 -18.28 7.07
CA ILE A 139 7.09 -17.41 8.23
C ILE A 139 5.67 -16.82 8.19
N GLU A 140 4.85 -17.23 7.22
CA GLU A 140 3.46 -16.83 7.16
C GLU A 140 2.69 -17.32 8.41
N PRO A 141 1.97 -16.43 9.12
CA PRO A 141 1.14 -16.86 10.25
C PRO A 141 0.00 -17.79 9.82
N GLU A 142 -0.33 -18.80 10.63
CA GLU A 142 -1.45 -19.72 10.31
C GLU A 142 -2.80 -19.00 10.12
N ASP A 143 -3.03 -17.89 10.83
CA ASP A 143 -4.24 -17.07 10.75
C ASP A 143 -4.12 -15.91 9.74
N SER A 144 -3.09 -15.91 8.88
CA SER A 144 -2.80 -14.76 8.01
C SER A 144 -4.01 -14.40 7.14
N ALA A 145 -4.77 -15.38 6.64
CA ALA A 145 -5.91 -15.16 5.76
C ALA A 145 -7.19 -14.73 6.51
N ALA A 146 -7.21 -14.80 7.84
CA ALA A 146 -8.38 -14.42 8.62
C ALA A 146 -8.63 -12.90 8.53
N LEU A 147 -9.87 -12.52 8.21
CA LEU A 147 -10.31 -11.14 8.33
C LEU A 147 -10.39 -10.78 9.81
N ARG A 148 -9.55 -9.83 10.23
CA ARG A 148 -9.54 -9.33 11.60
C ARG A 148 -10.61 -8.24 11.77
N PRO A 149 -11.34 -8.22 12.89
CA PRO A 149 -12.28 -7.14 13.18
C PRO A 149 -11.53 -5.81 13.35
N TYR A 150 -12.25 -4.70 13.18
CA TYR A 150 -11.68 -3.38 13.43
C TYR A 150 -11.21 -3.23 14.88
N THR A 151 -10.02 -2.66 15.02
CA THR A 151 -9.41 -2.35 16.30
C THR A 151 -10.10 -1.13 16.90
N GLN A 152 -10.65 -1.27 18.11
CA GLN A 152 -11.23 -0.13 18.82
C GLN A 152 -10.14 0.89 19.18
N PRO A 153 -10.41 2.20 19.02
CA PRO A 153 -9.43 3.23 19.35
C PRO A 153 -9.15 3.26 20.86
N ASP A 154 -7.86 3.14 21.23
CA ASP A 154 -7.41 3.31 22.61
C ASP A 154 -6.87 4.74 22.80
N ALA A 155 -7.69 5.59 23.42
CA ALA A 155 -7.36 6.99 23.65
C ALA A 155 -6.13 7.18 24.57
N PHE A 156 -5.92 6.29 25.54
CA PHE A 156 -4.79 6.41 26.46
C PHE A 156 -3.48 6.03 25.77
N TYR A 157 -3.50 4.91 25.03
CA TYR A 157 -2.38 4.50 24.20
C TYR A 157 -2.05 5.56 23.16
N ALA A 158 -3.04 6.04 22.42
CA ALA A 158 -2.89 7.09 21.41
C ALA A 158 -2.31 8.38 22.00
N LEU A 159 -2.78 8.82 23.17
CA LEU A 159 -2.25 10.01 23.85
C LEU A 159 -0.78 9.82 24.22
N ARG A 160 -0.42 8.68 24.83
CA ARG A 160 0.97 8.40 25.19
C ARG A 160 1.89 8.39 23.97
N ARG A 161 1.44 7.79 22.87
CA ARG A 161 2.21 7.71 21.61
C ARG A 161 2.31 9.07 20.93
N ALA A 162 1.22 9.85 20.90
CA ALA A 162 1.20 11.20 20.36
C ALA A 162 2.21 12.12 21.07
N LEU A 163 2.29 12.05 22.40
CA LEU A 163 3.29 12.82 23.14
C LEU A 163 4.72 12.38 22.80
N ALA A 164 4.98 11.06 22.75
CA ALA A 164 6.30 10.54 22.43
C ALA A 164 6.74 10.93 21.01
N ASP A 165 5.86 10.75 20.02
CA ASP A 165 6.15 11.09 18.63
C ASP A 165 6.33 12.59 18.40
N TYR A 166 5.66 13.44 19.19
CA TYR A 166 5.89 14.89 19.17
C TYR A 166 7.28 15.25 19.71
N LEU A 167 7.71 14.61 20.81
CA LEU A 167 9.05 14.81 21.37
C LEU A 167 10.14 14.32 20.39
N ASP A 168 9.85 13.29 19.60
CA ASP A 168 10.70 12.80 18.50
C ASP A 168 10.64 13.69 17.25
N GLY A 169 9.82 14.75 17.24
CA GLY A 169 9.69 15.69 16.12
C GLY A 169 8.97 15.11 14.89
N LYS A 170 8.16 14.05 15.04
CA LYS A 170 7.49 13.37 13.91
C LYS A 170 6.33 14.16 13.31
N TYR A 171 5.78 15.13 14.03
CA TYR A 171 4.70 15.99 13.54
C TYR A 171 4.68 17.35 14.25
N SER A 172 3.98 18.31 13.64
CA SER A 172 3.69 19.62 14.23
C SER A 172 2.30 19.63 14.86
N LEU A 173 2.21 19.97 16.16
CA LEU A 173 0.92 20.03 16.86
C LEU A 173 -0.02 21.07 16.24
N LEU A 174 0.50 22.22 15.80
CA LEU A 174 -0.29 23.26 15.15
C LEU A 174 -0.87 22.79 13.81
N HIS A 175 -0.10 22.00 13.06
CA HIS A 175 -0.56 21.43 11.79
C HIS A 175 -1.71 20.45 12.04
N VAL A 176 -1.55 19.54 13.00
CA VAL A 176 -2.59 18.55 13.36
C VAL A 176 -3.85 19.20 13.93
N LEU A 177 -3.74 20.28 14.69
CA LEU A 177 -4.93 21.00 15.18
C LEU A 177 -5.70 21.71 14.04
N GLY A 178 -5.03 21.96 12.92
CA GLY A 178 -5.57 22.55 11.69
C GLY A 178 -6.04 21.53 10.64
N THR A 179 -6.13 20.24 11.00
CA THR A 179 -6.63 19.19 10.10
C THR A 179 -8.01 19.53 9.54
N GLN A 180 -8.16 19.32 8.23
CA GLN A 180 -9.39 19.54 7.47
C GLN A 180 -10.35 18.37 7.64
N ASP A 181 -11.63 18.60 7.35
CA ASP A 181 -12.62 17.53 7.31
C ASP A 181 -12.26 16.48 6.24
N GLY A 182 -12.63 15.23 6.44
CA GLY A 182 -12.29 14.12 5.54
C GLY A 182 -10.86 13.57 5.68
N VAL A 183 -10.04 14.14 6.56
CA VAL A 183 -8.72 13.60 6.92
C VAL A 183 -8.81 12.82 8.24
N TYR A 184 -8.38 11.57 8.22
CA TYR A 184 -8.47 10.64 9.36
C TYR A 184 -7.12 10.02 9.71
N GLY A 185 -6.69 10.19 10.96
CA GLY A 185 -5.47 9.65 11.53
C GLY A 185 -4.30 10.63 11.59
N MET A 186 -3.42 10.41 12.56
CA MET A 186 -2.23 11.22 12.82
C MET A 186 -1.18 11.13 11.71
N SER A 187 -1.10 10.02 10.98
CA SER A 187 -0.19 9.93 9.83
C SER A 187 -0.69 10.82 8.69
N ALA A 188 -1.98 10.78 8.40
CA ALA A 188 -2.61 11.63 7.40
C ALA A 188 -2.54 13.11 7.81
N ALA A 189 -2.99 13.45 9.01
CA ALA A 189 -2.99 14.82 9.53
C ALA A 189 -1.58 15.43 9.70
N GLY A 190 -0.64 14.65 10.24
CA GLY A 190 0.68 15.16 10.62
C GLY A 190 1.67 15.19 9.47
N ARG A 191 1.57 14.22 8.54
CA ARG A 191 2.55 14.02 7.46
C ARG A 191 1.96 14.04 6.07
N GLY A 192 0.63 14.11 5.94
CA GLY A 192 -0.03 13.94 4.64
C GLY A 192 0.15 12.54 4.07
N ALA A 193 0.40 11.54 4.92
CA ALA A 193 0.70 10.17 4.49
C ALA A 193 -0.45 9.23 4.84
N GLY A 194 -1.03 8.57 3.83
CA GLY A 194 -2.24 7.79 3.97
C GLY A 194 -2.83 7.37 2.61
N PHE A 195 -4.00 6.73 2.67
CA PHE A 195 -4.77 6.27 1.53
C PHE A 195 -5.82 7.31 1.13
N TYR A 196 -5.92 7.59 -0.17
CA TYR A 196 -7.02 8.35 -0.76
C TYR A 196 -8.28 7.51 -0.89
N ALA A 197 -9.40 8.13 -1.26
CA ALA A 197 -10.70 7.46 -1.47
C ALA A 197 -10.67 6.39 -2.57
N ASP A 198 -9.80 6.52 -3.58
CA ASP A 198 -9.58 5.50 -4.61
C ASP A 198 -8.76 4.30 -4.08
N GLY A 199 -8.26 4.39 -2.85
CA GLY A 199 -7.43 3.39 -2.20
C GLY A 199 -5.93 3.49 -2.50
N SER A 200 -5.48 4.40 -3.35
CA SER A 200 -4.04 4.59 -3.57
C SER A 200 -3.38 5.31 -2.39
N TYR A 201 -2.08 5.13 -2.17
CA TYR A 201 -1.35 5.64 -1.00
C TYR A 201 -0.39 6.77 -1.36
N THR A 202 -0.40 7.84 -0.57
CA THR A 202 0.61 8.90 -0.60
C THR A 202 1.55 8.76 0.58
N TYR A 203 2.85 8.94 0.32
CA TYR A 203 3.89 9.01 1.35
C TYR A 203 4.01 10.41 1.98
N GLY A 204 3.21 11.38 1.52
CA GLY A 204 3.14 12.72 2.08
C GLY A 204 4.50 13.41 2.10
N THR A 205 4.85 14.03 3.21
CA THR A 205 6.11 14.79 3.35
C THR A 205 7.38 13.94 3.25
N ALA A 206 7.29 12.61 3.35
CA ALA A 206 8.46 11.73 3.24
C ALA A 206 9.13 11.83 1.85
N VAL A 207 8.36 12.06 0.78
CA VAL A 207 8.89 12.20 -0.59
C VAL A 207 9.49 13.59 -0.87
N LEU A 208 9.33 14.53 0.06
CA LEU A 208 9.95 15.85 -0.02
C LEU A 208 11.37 15.85 0.58
N HIS A 209 11.63 14.87 1.46
CA HIS A 209 12.90 14.71 2.16
C HIS A 209 13.37 13.24 2.13
N PRO A 210 13.53 12.63 0.93
CA PRO A 210 13.94 11.23 0.81
C PRO A 210 15.32 10.97 1.44
N GLU A 211 16.17 11.99 1.56
CA GLU A 211 17.47 11.91 2.24
C GLU A 211 17.37 11.61 3.75
N LYS A 212 16.20 11.83 4.36
CA LYS A 212 15.92 11.52 5.77
C LYS A 212 15.29 10.13 5.96
N SER A 213 14.99 9.43 4.87
CA SER A 213 14.47 8.06 4.93
C SER A 213 15.49 7.13 5.57
N VAL A 214 15.01 6.12 6.29
CA VAL A 214 15.86 5.02 6.80
C VAL A 214 16.54 4.27 5.66
N ASP A 215 15.95 4.29 4.47
CA ASP A 215 16.47 3.67 3.26
C ASP A 215 17.01 4.69 2.25
N ALA A 216 17.46 5.86 2.73
CA ALA A 216 18.15 6.83 1.87
C ALA A 216 19.35 6.18 1.17
N GLU A 217 19.45 6.35 -0.15
CA GLU A 217 20.44 5.67 -1.01
C GLU A 217 20.36 4.13 -0.94
N PHE A 218 19.17 3.60 -0.64
CA PHE A 218 18.86 2.17 -0.52
C PHE A 218 19.72 1.41 0.50
N LYS A 219 20.23 2.11 1.53
CA LYS A 219 21.14 1.53 2.53
C LYS A 219 20.53 0.34 3.27
N ASP A 220 19.28 0.44 3.70
CA ASP A 220 18.59 -0.63 4.39
C ASP A 220 18.26 -1.78 3.42
N THR A 221 17.83 -1.47 2.19
CA THR A 221 17.58 -2.47 1.15
C THR A 221 18.84 -3.26 0.80
N PHE A 222 19.99 -2.60 0.59
CA PHE A 222 21.25 -3.31 0.34
C PHE A 222 21.70 -4.15 1.55
N GLN A 223 21.40 -3.72 2.78
CA GLN A 223 21.65 -4.54 3.96
C GLN A 223 20.75 -5.77 4.00
N ARG A 224 19.47 -5.65 3.62
CA ARG A 224 18.53 -6.77 3.53
C ARG A 224 18.97 -7.80 2.50
N ILE A 225 19.40 -7.35 1.31
CA ILE A 225 20.00 -8.21 0.28
C ILE A 225 21.21 -8.95 0.87
N ALA A 226 22.17 -8.22 1.45
CA ALA A 226 23.38 -8.83 1.99
C ALA A 226 23.10 -9.83 3.13
N LYS A 227 22.03 -9.59 3.90
CA LYS A 227 21.59 -10.42 5.03
C LYS A 227 20.59 -11.52 4.64
N ASN A 228 20.12 -11.58 3.38
CA ASN A 228 19.15 -12.57 2.93
C ASN A 228 17.87 -12.55 3.80
N THR A 229 17.18 -11.41 3.88
CA THR A 229 16.04 -11.26 4.81
C THR A 229 15.07 -10.14 4.40
N ASN A 230 13.88 -10.13 5.00
CA ASN A 230 12.89 -9.06 4.92
C ASN A 230 12.46 -8.74 3.48
N ARG A 231 12.04 -9.77 2.71
CA ARG A 231 11.60 -9.72 1.29
C ARG A 231 12.74 -9.75 0.27
N PHE A 232 13.98 -9.94 0.74
CA PHE A 232 15.17 -10.10 -0.09
C PHE A 232 15.84 -11.44 0.20
N GLU A 233 15.03 -12.45 0.47
CA GLU A 233 15.50 -13.79 0.66
C GLU A 233 16.03 -14.37 -0.67
N TYR A 234 17.20 -14.99 -0.62
CA TYR A 234 17.80 -15.78 -1.67
C TYR A 234 16.97 -17.03 -1.93
N GLY A 235 17.07 -17.55 -3.14
CA GLY A 235 16.41 -18.79 -3.55
C GLY A 235 16.77 -19.18 -4.98
N GLU A 236 16.77 -20.47 -5.24
CA GLU A 236 17.06 -21.01 -6.58
C GLU A 236 15.79 -21.38 -7.34
N THR A 237 14.77 -21.88 -6.63
CA THR A 237 13.52 -22.36 -7.23
C THR A 237 12.31 -21.73 -6.55
N PRO A 238 11.22 -21.48 -7.30
CA PRO A 238 10.00 -20.95 -6.72
C PRO A 238 9.39 -21.93 -5.73
N ASP A 239 8.76 -21.39 -4.69
CA ASP A 239 7.95 -22.15 -3.74
C ASP A 239 6.74 -22.81 -4.44
N ALA A 240 6.66 -24.13 -4.34
CA ALA A 240 5.66 -24.91 -5.05
C ALA A 240 4.25 -24.70 -4.49
N GLU A 241 4.12 -24.46 -3.19
CA GLU A 241 2.82 -24.19 -2.57
C GLU A 241 2.26 -22.85 -3.05
N SER A 242 3.10 -21.81 -3.10
CA SER A 242 2.71 -20.50 -3.62
C SER A 242 2.28 -20.55 -5.08
N LEU A 243 2.95 -21.35 -5.92
CA LEU A 243 2.49 -21.60 -7.30
C LEU A 243 1.13 -22.29 -7.34
N ALA A 244 0.90 -23.29 -6.49
CA ALA A 244 -0.40 -23.98 -6.41
C ALA A 244 -1.52 -23.05 -5.91
N GLN A 245 -1.23 -22.15 -4.96
CA GLN A 245 -2.15 -21.12 -4.48
C GLN A 245 -2.51 -20.13 -5.59
N THR A 246 -1.52 -19.71 -6.40
CA THR A 246 -1.80 -18.88 -7.59
C THR A 246 -2.67 -19.61 -8.60
N GLU A 247 -2.43 -20.90 -8.87
CA GLU A 247 -3.28 -21.68 -9.78
C GLU A 247 -4.72 -21.79 -9.28
N ALA A 248 -4.90 -22.01 -7.98
CA ALA A 248 -6.23 -22.06 -7.35
C ALA A 248 -6.98 -20.72 -7.47
N LEU A 249 -6.28 -19.61 -7.25
CA LEU A 249 -6.80 -18.26 -7.44
C LEU A 249 -7.24 -18.03 -8.89
N LEU A 250 -6.40 -18.34 -9.88
CA LEU A 250 -6.74 -18.15 -11.29
C LEU A 250 -7.93 -19.04 -11.71
N ALA A 251 -7.98 -20.28 -11.22
CA ALA A 251 -9.12 -21.15 -11.43
C ALA A 251 -10.41 -20.56 -10.81
N PHE A 252 -10.32 -19.94 -9.63
CA PHE A 252 -11.45 -19.24 -9.01
C PHE A 252 -11.90 -18.06 -9.85
N CYS A 253 -10.98 -17.19 -10.30
CA CYS A 253 -11.27 -16.04 -11.15
C CYS A 253 -11.96 -16.47 -12.45
N ALA A 254 -11.41 -17.48 -13.14
CA ALA A 254 -12.00 -18.00 -14.38
C ALA A 254 -13.42 -18.55 -14.18
N ARG A 255 -13.67 -19.29 -13.08
CA ARG A 255 -15.02 -19.81 -12.77
C ARG A 255 -16.03 -18.70 -12.42
N THR A 256 -15.54 -17.57 -11.93
CA THR A 256 -16.38 -16.45 -11.48
C THR A 256 -16.45 -15.31 -12.48
N GLY A 257 -15.80 -15.45 -13.64
CA GLY A 257 -15.82 -14.45 -14.71
C GLY A 257 -14.97 -13.21 -14.44
N ILE A 258 -13.97 -13.32 -13.55
CA ILE A 258 -13.00 -12.26 -13.28
C ILE A 258 -11.82 -12.42 -14.24
N GLU A 259 -11.58 -11.42 -15.09
CA GLU A 259 -10.41 -11.37 -15.96
C GLU A 259 -9.19 -10.90 -15.17
N VAL A 260 -8.08 -11.63 -15.27
CA VAL A 260 -6.87 -11.31 -14.50
C VAL A 260 -5.75 -10.84 -15.42
N THR A 261 -5.21 -9.68 -15.09
CA THR A 261 -3.91 -9.21 -15.56
C THR A 261 -3.01 -9.06 -14.35
N ALA A 262 -1.81 -9.62 -14.40
CA ALA A 262 -0.85 -9.54 -13.32
C ALA A 262 0.50 -8.98 -13.77
N PHE A 263 1.29 -8.50 -12.82
CA PHE A 263 2.69 -8.22 -13.07
C PHE A 263 3.57 -8.42 -11.84
N LEU A 264 4.84 -8.70 -12.08
CA LEU A 264 5.90 -8.66 -11.08
C LEU A 264 6.41 -7.22 -10.95
N PRO A 265 6.28 -6.56 -9.78
CA PRO A 265 6.59 -5.13 -9.63
C PRO A 265 8.10 -4.83 -9.73
N PRO A 266 8.49 -3.63 -10.20
CA PRO A 266 9.89 -3.26 -10.38
C PRO A 266 10.64 -3.02 -9.08
N TYR A 267 11.91 -3.39 -9.09
CA TYR A 267 12.91 -2.90 -8.13
C TYR A 267 13.59 -1.64 -8.67
N ALA A 268 14.16 -0.81 -7.78
CA ALA A 268 15.02 0.29 -8.21
C ALA A 268 16.20 -0.25 -9.03
N PRO A 269 16.63 0.42 -10.12
CA PRO A 269 17.67 -0.11 -11.01
C PRO A 269 18.94 -0.59 -10.32
N SER A 270 19.51 0.17 -9.38
CA SER A 270 20.71 -0.28 -8.65
C SER A 270 20.45 -1.45 -7.68
N VAL A 271 19.23 -1.55 -7.15
CA VAL A 271 18.81 -2.68 -6.30
C VAL A 271 18.64 -3.94 -7.13
N TRP A 272 17.96 -3.85 -8.28
CA TRP A 272 17.85 -4.96 -9.23
C TRP A 272 19.23 -5.44 -9.67
N GLN A 273 20.11 -4.52 -10.08
CA GLN A 273 21.48 -4.85 -10.45
C GLN A 273 22.20 -5.58 -9.32
N ARG A 274 22.11 -5.08 -8.08
CA ARG A 274 22.74 -5.72 -6.91
C ARG A 274 22.19 -7.12 -6.67
N MET A 275 20.88 -7.33 -6.80
CA MET A 275 20.28 -8.66 -6.68
C MET A 275 20.87 -9.61 -7.74
N GLN A 276 20.92 -9.19 -8.99
CA GLN A 276 21.47 -9.98 -10.09
C GLN A 276 22.97 -10.31 -9.89
N GLU A 277 23.76 -9.36 -9.40
CA GLU A 277 25.19 -9.56 -9.09
C GLU A 277 25.43 -10.64 -8.02
N THR A 278 24.46 -10.90 -7.13
CA THR A 278 24.59 -11.98 -6.14
C THR A 278 24.51 -13.37 -6.76
N GLY A 279 23.80 -13.50 -7.89
CA GLY A 279 23.48 -14.80 -8.50
C GLY A 279 22.57 -15.71 -7.68
N GLN A 280 21.90 -15.20 -6.63
CA GLN A 280 21.16 -16.00 -5.64
C GLN A 280 19.63 -15.80 -5.70
N TYR A 281 19.11 -15.25 -6.80
CA TYR A 281 17.68 -14.99 -7.01
C TYR A 281 17.13 -15.79 -8.20
N GLY A 282 17.65 -17.00 -8.43
CA GLY A 282 17.23 -17.88 -9.53
C GLY A 282 15.73 -18.19 -9.53
N TYR A 283 15.09 -18.14 -8.36
CA TYR A 283 13.66 -18.36 -8.24
C TYR A 283 12.81 -17.32 -8.98
N ILE A 284 13.27 -16.08 -9.15
CA ILE A 284 12.48 -14.99 -9.78
C ILE A 284 12.17 -15.29 -11.26
N PRO A 285 13.16 -15.49 -12.15
CA PRO A 285 12.88 -15.84 -13.55
C PRO A 285 12.16 -17.19 -13.69
N ALA A 286 12.44 -18.16 -12.81
CA ALA A 286 11.73 -19.44 -12.80
C ALA A 286 10.25 -19.31 -12.37
N THR A 287 9.96 -18.38 -11.45
CA THR A 287 8.61 -17.99 -11.07
C THR A 287 7.89 -17.45 -12.29
N PHE A 288 8.45 -16.45 -12.97
CA PHE A 288 7.78 -15.84 -14.11
C PHE A 288 7.47 -16.84 -15.23
N ALA A 289 8.42 -17.72 -15.59
CA ALA A 289 8.17 -18.76 -16.59
C ALA A 289 7.01 -19.71 -16.21
N SER A 290 6.89 -20.02 -14.92
CA SER A 290 5.78 -20.84 -14.39
C SER A 290 4.45 -20.09 -14.44
N LEU A 291 4.46 -18.81 -14.07
CA LEU A 291 3.28 -17.95 -14.12
C LEU A 291 2.80 -17.72 -15.55
N GLU A 292 3.69 -17.43 -16.50
CA GLU A 292 3.34 -17.22 -17.90
C GLU A 292 2.57 -18.42 -18.47
N THR A 293 3.09 -19.63 -18.26
CA THR A 293 2.43 -20.87 -18.66
C THR A 293 1.08 -21.06 -17.96
N MET A 294 1.00 -20.70 -16.67
CA MET A 294 -0.20 -20.87 -15.86
C MET A 294 -1.33 -19.90 -16.27
N PHE A 295 -1.03 -18.61 -16.41
CA PHE A 295 -1.97 -17.57 -16.82
C PHE A 295 -2.52 -17.83 -18.22
N ALA A 296 -1.67 -18.23 -19.17
CA ALA A 296 -2.08 -18.54 -20.54
C ALA A 296 -3.15 -19.66 -20.61
N ARG A 297 -3.13 -20.64 -19.69
CA ARG A 297 -4.16 -21.71 -19.64
C ARG A 297 -5.56 -21.20 -19.33
N TYR A 298 -5.67 -20.05 -18.68
CA TYR A 298 -6.95 -19.42 -18.33
C TYR A 298 -7.31 -18.26 -19.27
N GLY A 299 -6.46 -17.96 -20.27
CA GLY A 299 -6.64 -16.77 -21.12
C GLY A 299 -6.35 -15.45 -20.39
N PHE A 300 -5.57 -15.51 -19.30
CA PHE A 300 -5.14 -14.36 -18.50
C PHE A 300 -3.72 -13.93 -18.85
N GLU A 301 -3.30 -12.77 -18.36
CA GLU A 301 -2.02 -12.14 -18.71
C GLU A 301 -1.14 -11.94 -17.47
N VAL A 302 0.17 -12.14 -17.61
CA VAL A 302 1.15 -11.81 -16.59
C VAL A 302 2.42 -11.25 -17.22
N PHE A 303 2.97 -10.19 -16.65
CA PHE A 303 4.15 -9.49 -17.16
C PHE A 303 5.28 -9.44 -16.13
N ASP A 304 6.52 -9.62 -16.58
CA ASP A 304 7.69 -9.39 -15.74
C ASP A 304 8.18 -7.95 -15.88
N TYR A 305 7.83 -7.12 -14.90
CA TYR A 305 8.35 -5.77 -14.76
C TYR A 305 9.29 -5.65 -13.57
N SER A 306 9.96 -6.74 -13.15
CA SER A 306 10.96 -6.71 -12.07
C SER A 306 12.06 -5.67 -12.31
N TYR A 307 12.27 -5.27 -13.58
CA TYR A 307 13.12 -4.17 -13.99
C TYR A 307 12.48 -3.33 -15.10
N LEU A 308 12.48 -2.01 -14.93
CA LEU A 308 12.03 -1.05 -15.94
C LEU A 308 13.20 -0.15 -16.39
N PRO A 309 13.79 -0.37 -17.58
CA PRO A 309 15.00 0.32 -18.03
C PRO A 309 14.84 1.84 -18.23
N GLU A 310 13.63 2.33 -18.42
CA GLU A 310 13.32 3.76 -18.53
C GLU A 310 13.38 4.48 -17.18
N THR A 311 13.25 3.74 -16.08
CA THR A 311 13.24 4.32 -14.72
C THR A 311 14.65 4.51 -14.17
N ASN A 312 14.79 5.33 -13.14
CA ASN A 312 16.04 5.51 -12.39
C ASN A 312 15.80 5.54 -10.88
N ASP A 313 16.86 5.33 -10.10
CA ASP A 313 16.82 5.23 -8.63
C ASP A 313 16.09 6.39 -7.94
N SER A 314 16.22 7.62 -8.44
CA SER A 314 15.58 8.80 -7.81
C SER A 314 14.05 8.76 -7.87
N GLN A 315 13.48 7.88 -8.70
CA GLN A 315 12.05 7.70 -8.87
C GLN A 315 11.47 6.60 -7.97
N TYR A 316 12.27 6.01 -7.08
CA TYR A 316 11.80 5.02 -6.13
C TYR A 316 11.85 5.58 -4.70
N VAL A 317 10.80 5.32 -3.93
CA VAL A 317 10.64 5.80 -2.55
C VAL A 317 11.65 5.11 -1.63
N ASP A 318 11.92 3.84 -1.91
CA ASP A 318 12.95 3.02 -1.31
C ASP A 318 13.42 1.99 -2.35
N GLY A 319 14.21 0.99 -1.97
CA GLY A 319 14.80 0.07 -2.95
C GLY A 319 13.82 -0.77 -3.79
N PHE A 320 12.53 -0.82 -3.43
CA PHE A 320 11.55 -1.68 -4.09
C PHE A 320 10.13 -1.10 -4.20
N HIS A 321 9.85 0.07 -3.62
CA HIS A 321 8.61 0.82 -3.85
C HIS A 321 8.81 1.90 -4.92
N GLY A 322 8.27 1.64 -6.11
CA GLY A 322 8.17 2.65 -7.17
C GLY A 322 7.31 3.84 -6.72
N SER A 323 7.66 5.03 -7.20
CA SER A 323 6.82 6.22 -7.03
C SER A 323 5.63 6.24 -8.00
N ASP A 324 4.78 7.27 -7.87
CA ASP A 324 3.73 7.56 -8.85
C ASP A 324 4.26 7.62 -10.30
N ARG A 325 5.51 8.08 -10.50
CA ARG A 325 6.12 8.12 -11.83
C ARG A 325 6.47 6.74 -12.36
N VAL A 326 7.01 5.88 -11.50
CA VAL A 326 7.32 4.50 -11.86
C VAL A 326 6.04 3.76 -12.23
N TYR A 327 4.97 3.93 -11.45
CA TYR A 327 3.69 3.31 -11.77
C TYR A 327 2.99 3.93 -12.98
N ALA A 328 3.19 5.22 -13.27
CA ALA A 328 2.75 5.81 -14.54
C ALA A 328 3.47 5.17 -15.74
N ALA A 329 4.80 5.02 -15.68
CA ALA A 329 5.56 4.32 -16.72
C ALA A 329 5.11 2.86 -16.90
N LEU A 330 4.91 2.15 -15.78
CA LEU A 330 4.43 0.77 -15.78
C LEU A 330 3.04 0.67 -16.42
N CYS A 331 2.10 1.57 -16.08
CA CYS A 331 0.78 1.59 -16.68
C CYS A 331 0.84 1.94 -18.18
N ALA A 332 1.77 2.81 -18.60
CA ALA A 332 1.99 3.10 -20.01
C ALA A 332 2.47 1.85 -20.79
N ARG A 333 3.30 1.00 -20.18
CA ARG A 333 3.64 -0.31 -20.75
C ARG A 333 2.45 -1.26 -20.79
N LEU A 334 1.68 -1.36 -19.70
CA LEU A 334 0.47 -2.19 -19.69
C LEU A 334 -0.53 -1.76 -20.77
N ALA A 335 -0.61 -0.48 -21.10
CA ALA A 335 -1.44 0.03 -22.21
C ALA A 335 -1.08 -0.61 -23.56
N GLU A 336 0.19 -0.99 -23.75
CA GLU A 336 0.71 -1.58 -24.99
C GLU A 336 0.77 -3.11 -24.92
N ASP A 337 1.18 -3.64 -23.77
CA ASP A 337 1.46 -5.07 -23.58
C ASP A 337 0.20 -5.90 -23.31
N SER A 338 -0.83 -5.32 -22.66
CA SER A 338 -2.02 -6.05 -22.20
C SER A 338 -3.19 -5.93 -23.17
N LEU A 339 -3.72 -7.06 -23.63
CA LEU A 339 -4.96 -7.12 -24.41
C LEU A 339 -6.20 -7.01 -23.52
N LEU A 340 -6.12 -7.43 -22.25
CA LEU A 340 -7.25 -7.41 -21.31
C LEU A 340 -7.45 -6.04 -20.66
N LEU A 341 -6.36 -5.41 -20.20
CA LEU A 341 -6.39 -4.15 -19.47
C LEU A 341 -5.84 -2.95 -20.26
N GLY A 342 -5.20 -3.15 -21.41
CA GLY A 342 -4.54 -2.06 -22.13
C GLY A 342 -5.46 -0.87 -22.44
N ALA A 343 -6.72 -1.15 -22.76
CA ALA A 343 -7.74 -0.14 -23.03
C ALA A 343 -8.14 0.71 -21.80
N GLN A 344 -7.77 0.29 -20.59
CA GLN A 344 -7.98 1.07 -19.36
C GLN A 344 -6.94 2.18 -19.20
N PHE A 345 -5.89 2.21 -20.02
CA PHE A 345 -4.76 3.12 -19.85
C PHE A 345 -4.60 4.03 -21.07
N ASP A 346 -4.44 5.33 -20.82
CA ASP A 346 -3.98 6.28 -21.86
C ASP A 346 -2.44 6.35 -21.81
N SER A 347 -1.78 5.57 -22.68
CA SER A 347 -0.32 5.51 -22.75
C SER A 347 0.33 6.89 -22.91
N ALA A 348 -0.28 7.78 -23.71
CA ALA A 348 0.29 9.10 -23.97
C ALA A 348 0.19 10.00 -22.73
N ALA A 349 -0.95 10.00 -22.04
CA ALA A 349 -1.12 10.76 -20.80
C ALA A 349 -0.20 10.24 -19.68
N LEU A 350 -0.08 8.92 -19.54
CA LEU A 350 0.79 8.28 -18.54
C LEU A 350 2.28 8.54 -18.82
N THR A 351 2.69 8.48 -20.08
CA THR A 351 4.05 8.84 -20.49
C THR A 351 4.36 10.31 -20.17
N ALA A 352 3.39 11.21 -20.36
CA ALA A 352 3.53 12.61 -19.99
C ALA A 352 3.69 12.81 -18.48
N LEU A 353 2.94 12.05 -17.65
CA LEU A 353 3.10 12.07 -16.19
C LEU A 353 4.48 11.56 -15.75
N PHE A 354 4.95 10.46 -16.34
CA PHE A 354 6.27 9.89 -16.05
C PHE A 354 7.41 10.87 -16.37
N THR A 355 7.34 11.52 -17.54
CA THR A 355 8.39 12.41 -18.06
C THR A 355 8.27 13.86 -17.59
N ALA A 356 7.23 14.19 -16.82
CA ALA A 356 6.97 15.54 -16.34
C ALA A 356 8.17 16.11 -15.56
N GLN A 357 8.42 17.42 -15.66
CA GLN A 357 9.42 18.08 -14.81
C GLN A 357 8.91 18.18 -13.37
N GLY A 358 9.80 18.14 -12.37
CA GLY A 358 9.45 18.30 -10.95
C GLY A 358 9.99 17.19 -10.05
N ASN A 359 9.29 16.94 -8.93
CA ASN A 359 9.71 15.93 -7.97
C ASN A 359 9.65 14.52 -8.61
N PRO A 360 10.75 13.73 -8.60
CA PRO A 360 10.80 12.41 -9.23
C PRO A 360 9.94 11.35 -8.54
N LEU A 361 9.46 11.61 -7.31
CA LEU A 361 8.69 10.68 -6.50
C LEU A 361 7.18 10.92 -6.52
N THR A 362 6.72 11.97 -7.20
CA THR A 362 5.29 12.32 -7.25
C THR A 362 4.91 12.84 -8.62
N VAL A 363 3.62 12.76 -8.92
CA VAL A 363 3.00 13.44 -10.07
C VAL A 363 1.87 14.31 -9.55
N SER A 364 1.64 15.44 -10.21
CA SER A 364 0.42 16.22 -9.98
C SER A 364 -0.69 15.58 -10.78
N LEU A 365 -1.67 15.02 -10.09
CA LEU A 365 -2.90 14.54 -10.71
C LEU A 365 -3.92 15.69 -10.79
N PRO A 366 -4.77 15.70 -11.83
CA PRO A 366 -5.81 16.70 -12.00
C PRO A 366 -6.87 16.70 -10.89
#